data_AF-A0A6P1KGG9-F1
#
_entry.id   AF-A0A6P1KGG9-F1
#
_cell.length_a   1.000
_cell.length_b   1.000
_cell.length_c   1.000
_cell.angle_alpha   90.00
_cell.angle_beta   90.00
_cell.angle_gamma   90.00
#
_symmetry.space_group_name_H-M   'P 1'
#
loop_
_entity.id
_entity.type
_entity.pdbx_description
1 polymer ?
#
loop_
_entity_poly.entity_id
_entity_poly.type
_entity_poly.pdbx_seq_one_letter_code
_entity_poly.pdbx_strand_id
1 'polypeptide(L)'
;MAKGKAKNNEDEAFWEAILAEKAPSPPCELCGRDEVELTQHHLIPKSRHDKARTKREFSRDEMKNDIAMLCPACHAQVHEVFSNQELSSYYHTVERLAEHSEMQKFINWIKKRPAGQTIRVKSGGSD
;
A
#
# COMPACT_ATOMS: atom_id res chain seq x y z
N MET A 1 35.31 43.01 4.37
CA MET A 1 35.92 41.95 5.21
C MET A 1 35.23 40.64 4.90
N ALA A 2 35.92 39.75 4.21
CA ALA A 2 35.43 38.41 3.87
C ALA A 2 35.40 37.54 5.13
N LYS A 3 34.29 36.86 5.38
CA LYS A 3 34.24 35.71 6.30
C LYS A 3 33.57 34.56 5.57
N GLY A 4 34.39 33.80 4.84
CA GLY A 4 34.02 32.47 4.36
C GLY A 4 33.78 31.58 5.59
N LYS A 5 32.59 30.99 5.67
CA LYS A 5 32.31 29.92 6.63
C LYS A 5 32.74 28.62 5.99
N ALA A 6 33.74 27.97 6.59
CA ALA A 6 34.10 26.60 6.30
C ALA A 6 32.86 25.70 6.48
N LYS A 7 32.53 24.94 5.44
CA LYS A 7 31.52 23.87 5.51
C LYS A 7 32.29 22.63 6.00
N ASN A 8 31.93 22.14 7.18
CA ASN A 8 32.59 20.98 7.76
C ASN A 8 32.21 19.73 6.95
N ASN A 9 33.23 19.00 6.49
CA ASN A 9 33.14 17.84 5.61
C ASN A 9 32.64 16.56 6.34
N GLU A 10 32.49 16.62 7.67
CA GLU A 10 32.17 15.48 8.54
C GLU A 10 30.65 15.25 8.65
N ASP A 11 29.84 16.31 8.50
CA ASP A 11 28.38 16.23 8.54
C ASP A 11 27.81 15.55 7.28
N GLU A 12 28.46 15.75 6.13
CA GLU A 12 28.05 15.19 4.84
C GLU A 12 28.24 13.67 4.81
N ALA A 13 29.36 13.17 5.30
CA ALA A 13 29.64 11.73 5.40
C ALA A 13 28.66 11.00 6.33
N PHE A 14 28.21 11.65 7.40
CA PHE A 14 27.20 11.08 8.31
C PHE A 14 25.83 10.94 7.65
N TRP A 15 25.37 11.98 6.93
CA TRP A 15 24.10 11.92 6.19
C TRP A 15 24.16 10.94 5.01
N GLU A 16 25.29 10.88 4.30
CA GLU A 16 25.52 9.90 3.23
C GLU A 16 25.49 8.46 3.74
N ALA A 17 26.09 8.18 4.91
CA ALA A 17 26.04 6.85 5.53
C ALA A 17 24.61 6.44 5.91
N ILE A 18 23.84 7.34 6.53
CA ILE A 18 22.43 7.12 6.89
C ILE A 18 21.56 6.89 5.63
N LEU A 19 21.79 7.64 4.55
CA LEU A 19 21.07 7.47 3.29
C LEU A 19 21.45 6.16 2.58
N ALA A 20 22.72 5.76 2.64
CA ALA A 20 23.21 4.51 2.06
C ALA A 20 22.66 3.26 2.79
N GLU A 21 22.33 3.37 4.08
CA GLU A 21 21.72 2.29 4.87
C GLU A 21 20.18 2.16 4.70
N LYS A 22 19.53 3.05 3.92
CA LYS A 22 18.08 3.00 3.76
C LYS A 22 17.67 1.69 3.09
N ALA A 23 17.21 0.74 3.90
CA ALA A 23 16.71 -0.54 3.44
C ALA A 23 15.63 -0.33 2.36
N PRO A 24 15.67 -1.09 1.25
CA PRO A 24 14.65 -0.98 0.21
C PRO A 24 13.28 -1.22 0.82
N SER A 25 12.27 -0.47 0.38
CA SER A 25 10.90 -0.72 0.77
C SER A 25 10.51 -2.16 0.40
N PRO A 26 9.67 -2.83 1.22
CA PRO A 26 9.18 -4.15 0.84
C PRO A 26 8.40 -4.07 -0.48
N PRO A 27 8.31 -5.16 -1.25
CA PRO A 27 7.48 -5.17 -2.45
C PRO A 27 6.00 -5.03 -2.10
N CYS A 28 5.20 -4.53 -3.04
CA CYS A 28 3.75 -4.48 -2.92
C CYS A 28 3.17 -5.88 -2.69
N GLU A 29 2.34 -6.07 -1.66
CA GLU A 29 1.85 -7.41 -1.27
C GLU A 29 0.90 -8.05 -2.31
N LEU A 30 0.26 -7.27 -3.18
CA LEU A 30 -0.59 -7.80 -4.26
C LEU A 30 0.19 -8.04 -5.57
N CYS A 31 0.90 -7.02 -6.06
CA CYS A 31 1.56 -7.13 -7.36
C CYS A 31 3.02 -7.53 -7.28
N GLY A 32 3.64 -7.60 -6.10
CA GLY A 32 5.04 -7.99 -5.94
C GLY A 32 6.06 -7.04 -6.55
N ARG A 33 5.64 -5.86 -7.04
CA ARG A 33 6.57 -4.84 -7.55
C ARG A 33 7.35 -4.22 -6.39
N ASP A 34 8.64 -4.11 -6.58
CA ASP A 34 9.63 -3.40 -5.79
C ASP A 34 9.86 -1.98 -6.33
N GLU A 35 10.65 -1.18 -5.61
CA GLU A 35 11.00 0.21 -5.96
C GLU A 35 9.78 1.11 -6.25
N VAL A 36 8.62 0.77 -5.67
CA VAL A 36 7.39 1.54 -5.75
C VAL A 36 7.06 2.12 -4.39
N GLU A 37 6.45 3.31 -4.39
CA GLU A 37 5.80 3.84 -3.22
C GLU A 37 4.69 2.89 -2.74
N LEU A 38 4.58 2.73 -1.42
CA LEU A 38 3.57 1.89 -0.80
C LEU A 38 2.64 2.74 0.07
N THR A 39 1.41 2.28 0.17
CA THR A 39 0.36 2.87 0.98
C THR A 39 -0.22 1.79 1.88
N GLN A 40 -0.64 2.19 3.09
CA GLN A 40 -1.31 1.29 4.02
C GLN A 40 -2.77 1.10 3.59
N HIS A 41 -3.16 -0.15 3.35
CA HIS A 41 -4.55 -0.53 3.11
C HIS A 41 -5.06 -1.36 4.28
N HIS A 42 -6.14 -0.92 4.94
CA HIS A 42 -6.73 -1.68 6.04
C HIS A 42 -7.61 -2.78 5.47
N LEU A 43 -7.22 -4.04 5.66
CA LEU A 43 -7.94 -5.20 5.15
C LEU A 43 -9.37 -5.28 5.72
N ILE A 44 -9.55 -4.82 6.96
CA ILE A 44 -10.85 -4.57 7.56
C ILE A 44 -11.10 -3.06 7.60
N PRO A 45 -11.96 -2.51 6.74
CA PRO A 45 -12.14 -1.06 6.63
C PRO A 45 -12.58 -0.42 7.96
N LYS A 46 -11.97 0.72 8.32
CA LYS A 46 -12.30 1.47 9.54
C LYS A 46 -13.78 1.81 9.66
N SER A 47 -14.43 2.12 8.53
CA SER A 47 -15.88 2.40 8.46
C SER A 47 -16.76 1.21 8.88
N ARG A 48 -16.20 -0.01 8.92
CA ARG A 48 -16.89 -1.25 9.30
C ARG A 48 -16.57 -1.70 10.71
N HIS A 49 -15.60 -1.10 11.40
CA HIS A 49 -15.17 -1.52 12.76
C HIS A 49 -16.29 -1.46 13.79
N ASP A 50 -17.23 -0.53 13.65
CA ASP A 50 -18.34 -0.38 14.58
C ASP A 50 -19.53 -1.30 14.34
N LYS A 51 -19.55 -2.01 13.20
CA LYS A 51 -20.66 -2.90 12.84
C LYS A 51 -20.63 -4.16 13.69
N ALA A 52 -21.82 -4.57 14.15
CA ALA A 52 -21.98 -5.71 15.05
C ALA A 52 -21.40 -7.01 14.47
N ARG A 53 -21.53 -7.26 13.16
CA ARG A 53 -20.92 -8.40 12.48
C ARG A 53 -19.39 -8.37 12.62
N THR A 54 -18.75 -7.27 12.24
CA THR A 54 -17.29 -7.10 12.30
C THR A 54 -16.77 -7.30 13.72
N LYS A 55 -17.44 -6.74 14.74
CA LYS A 55 -17.07 -6.90 16.15
C LYS A 55 -17.21 -8.34 16.67
N ARG A 56 -18.03 -9.18 16.03
CA ARG A 56 -18.20 -10.59 16.38
C ARG A 56 -17.16 -11.48 15.70
N GLU A 57 -16.70 -11.08 14.51
CA GLU A 57 -15.76 -11.87 13.71
C GLU A 57 -14.30 -11.52 13.98
N PHE A 58 -13.99 -10.25 14.28
CA PHE A 58 -12.62 -9.76 14.42
C PHE A 58 -12.40 -9.11 15.78
N SER A 59 -11.23 -9.33 16.36
CA SER A 59 -10.75 -8.60 17.52
C SER A 59 -10.45 -7.13 17.18
N ARG A 60 -10.33 -6.30 18.22
CA ARG A 60 -9.91 -4.89 18.05
C ARG A 60 -8.48 -4.76 17.52
N ASP A 61 -7.65 -5.77 17.74
CA ASP A 61 -6.26 -5.77 17.29
C ASP A 61 -6.19 -6.05 15.79
N GLU A 62 -6.81 -7.13 15.33
CA GLU A 62 -6.95 -7.49 13.90
C GLU A 62 -7.53 -6.31 13.10
N MET A 63 -8.65 -5.74 13.54
CA MET A 63 -9.26 -4.58 12.86
C MET A 63 -8.30 -3.39 12.69
N LYS A 64 -7.37 -3.19 13.63
CA LYS A 64 -6.44 -2.06 13.60
C LYS A 64 -5.16 -2.36 12.84
N ASN A 65 -4.65 -3.58 12.95
CA ASN A 65 -3.29 -3.93 12.56
C ASN A 65 -3.22 -4.78 11.30
N ASP A 66 -4.34 -5.34 10.83
CA ASP A 66 -4.40 -6.07 9.56
C ASP A 66 -4.34 -5.06 8.40
N ILE A 67 -3.11 -4.69 8.07
CA ILE A 67 -2.75 -3.69 7.08
C ILE A 67 -1.89 -4.36 6.03
N ALA A 68 -2.29 -4.22 4.77
CA ALA A 68 -1.49 -4.59 3.61
C ALA A 68 -0.75 -3.37 3.05
N MET A 69 0.53 -3.55 2.71
CA MET A 69 1.38 -2.57 2.04
C MET A 69 1.21 -2.68 0.53
N LEU A 70 0.42 -1.77 -0.03
CA LEU A 70 0.03 -1.80 -1.44
C LEU A 70 0.54 -0.58 -2.19
N CYS A 71 1.02 -0.77 -3.41
CA CYS A 71 1.29 0.36 -4.30
C CYS A 71 -0.02 1.12 -4.62
N PRO A 72 0.04 2.44 -4.91
CA PRO A 72 -1.15 3.26 -5.16
C PRO A 72 -2.12 2.69 -6.19
N ALA A 73 -1.58 2.05 -7.24
CA ALA A 73 -2.39 1.43 -8.29
C ALA A 73 -3.16 0.20 -7.78
N CYS A 74 -2.54 -0.67 -6.98
CA CYS A 74 -3.22 -1.81 -6.36
C CYS A 74 -4.25 -1.36 -5.33
N HIS A 75 -3.92 -0.36 -4.51
CA HIS A 75 -4.84 0.19 -3.53
C HIS A 75 -6.10 0.76 -4.21
N ALA A 76 -5.92 1.59 -5.25
CA ALA A 76 -7.03 2.12 -6.02
C ALA A 76 -7.86 1.00 -6.67
N GLN A 77 -7.22 -0.03 -7.23
CA GLN A 77 -7.94 -1.16 -7.82
C GLN A 77 -8.76 -1.96 -6.79
N VAL A 78 -8.25 -2.16 -5.57
CA VAL A 78 -9.02 -2.84 -4.51
C VAL A 78 -10.32 -2.08 -4.20
N HIS A 79 -10.26 -0.75 -4.10
CA HIS A 79 -11.44 0.07 -3.86
C HIS A 79 -12.34 0.28 -5.07
N GLU A 80 -11.83 0.01 -6.28
CA GLU A 80 -12.63 -0.04 -7.50
C GLU A 80 -13.44 -1.34 -7.58
N VAL A 81 -12.84 -2.47 -7.22
CA VAL A 81 -13.46 -3.80 -7.37
C VAL A 81 -14.36 -4.16 -6.19
N PHE A 82 -14.01 -3.73 -4.98
CA PHE A 82 -14.71 -4.16 -3.77
C PHE A 82 -15.26 -2.98 -2.98
N SER A 83 -16.52 -3.12 -2.58
CA SER A 83 -17.10 -2.26 -1.56
C SER A 83 -16.49 -2.55 -0.18
N ASN A 84 -16.56 -1.56 0.72
CA ASN A 84 -16.15 -1.76 2.12
C ASN A 84 -16.90 -2.92 2.80
N GLN A 85 -18.12 -3.26 2.34
CA GLN A 85 -18.88 -4.38 2.92
C GLN A 85 -18.26 -5.72 2.51
N GLU A 86 -17.93 -5.87 1.22
CA GLU A 86 -17.30 -7.09 0.69
C GLU A 86 -15.90 -7.31 1.28
N LEU A 87 -15.12 -6.23 1.41
CA LEU A 87 -13.83 -6.24 2.11
C LEU A 87 -13.98 -6.80 3.53
N SER A 88 -14.87 -6.22 4.35
CA SER A 88 -15.09 -6.70 5.72
C SER A 88 -15.72 -8.09 5.83
N SER A 89 -16.25 -8.65 4.74
CA SER A 89 -17.02 -9.89 4.76
C SER A 89 -16.23 -11.09 4.29
N TYR A 90 -15.68 -11.01 3.08
CA TYR A 90 -14.94 -12.12 2.49
C TYR A 90 -13.52 -11.68 2.15
N TYR A 91 -13.32 -10.51 1.56
CA TYR A 91 -12.02 -10.08 1.02
C TYR A 91 -11.11 -9.37 2.04
N HIS A 92 -11.14 -9.79 3.31
CA HIS A 92 -10.37 -9.18 4.41
C HIS A 92 -8.95 -9.76 4.56
N THR A 93 -8.37 -10.34 3.49
CA THR A 93 -7.00 -10.89 3.45
C THR A 93 -6.39 -10.64 2.08
N VAL A 94 -5.06 -10.54 2.00
CA VAL A 94 -4.35 -10.33 0.72
C VAL A 94 -4.60 -11.48 -0.24
N GLU A 95 -4.62 -12.71 0.27
CA GLU A 95 -4.87 -13.93 -0.50
C GLU A 95 -6.24 -13.86 -1.19
N ARG A 96 -7.30 -13.53 -0.43
CA ARG A 96 -8.65 -13.43 -1.00
C ARG A 96 -8.79 -12.27 -1.97
N LEU A 97 -8.13 -11.13 -1.72
CA LEU A 97 -8.07 -10.04 -2.69
C LEU A 97 -7.45 -10.52 -4.01
N ALA A 98 -6.36 -11.29 -3.94
CA ALA A 98 -5.66 -11.82 -5.11
C ALA A 98 -6.42 -12.96 -5.84
N GLU A 99 -7.37 -13.63 -5.18
CA GLU A 99 -8.21 -14.67 -5.79
C GLU A 99 -9.24 -14.12 -6.78
N HIS A 100 -9.68 -12.88 -6.62
CA HIS A 100 -10.74 -12.32 -7.47
C HIS A 100 -10.28 -12.14 -8.93
N SER A 101 -11.10 -12.58 -9.88
CA SER A 101 -10.72 -12.63 -11.30
C SER A 101 -10.32 -11.27 -11.89
N GLU A 102 -10.97 -10.17 -11.48
CA GLU A 102 -10.58 -8.83 -11.92
C GLU A 102 -9.26 -8.37 -11.31
N MET A 103 -9.02 -8.72 -10.04
CA MET A 103 -7.75 -8.44 -9.38
C MET A 103 -6.62 -9.23 -10.03
N GLN A 104 -6.83 -10.50 -10.39
CA GLN A 104 -5.84 -11.30 -11.10
C GLN A 104 -5.45 -10.70 -12.45
N LYS A 105 -6.45 -10.29 -13.25
CA LYS A 105 -6.22 -9.62 -14.54
C LYS A 105 -5.39 -8.35 -14.35
N PHE A 106 -5.77 -7.53 -13.37
CA PHE A 106 -5.04 -6.30 -13.06
C PHE A 106 -3.62 -6.58 -12.57
N ILE A 107 -3.43 -7.49 -11.62
CA ILE A 107 -2.14 -7.88 -11.04
C ILE A 107 -1.19 -8.38 -12.12
N ASN A 108 -1.66 -9.25 -13.02
CA ASN A 108 -0.85 -9.78 -14.12
C ASN A 108 -0.45 -8.72 -15.15
N TRP A 109 -1.25 -7.67 -15.28
CA TRP A 109 -0.96 -6.53 -16.16
C TRP A 109 0.00 -5.53 -15.50
N ILE A 110 -0.26 -5.15 -14.24
CA ILE A 110 0.50 -4.11 -13.52
C ILE A 110 1.93 -4.57 -13.20
N LYS A 111 2.14 -5.87 -12.96
CA LYS A 111 3.46 -6.51 -12.76
C LYS A 111 4.46 -6.20 -13.88
N LYS A 112 3.96 -5.94 -15.10
CA LYS A 112 4.78 -5.70 -16.30
C LYS A 112 5.05 -4.21 -16.54
N ARG A 113 4.58 -3.32 -15.65
CA ARG A 113 4.70 -1.87 -15.80
C ARG A 113 5.90 -1.34 -15.01
N PRO A 114 6.68 -0.38 -15.56
CA PRO A 114 7.79 0.24 -14.86
C PRO A 114 7.36 0.85 -13.52
N ALA A 115 8.21 0.76 -12.50
CA ALA A 115 7.94 1.25 -11.15
C ALA A 115 7.65 2.77 -11.11
N GLY A 116 8.35 3.56 -11.93
CA GLY A 116 8.15 5.01 -12.03
C GLY A 116 6.98 5.47 -12.91
N GLN A 117 6.21 4.56 -13.50
CA GLN A 117 5.06 4.94 -14.32
C GLN A 117 3.85 5.25 -13.44
N THR A 118 3.30 6.45 -13.55
CA THR A 118 2.02 6.80 -12.92
C THR A 118 0.89 6.00 -13.57
N ILE A 119 0.19 5.20 -12.76
CA ILE A 119 -0.93 4.37 -13.22
C ILE A 119 -2.23 4.95 -12.66
N ARG A 120 -3.14 5.31 -13.56
CA ARG A 120 -4.48 5.74 -13.20
C ARG A 120 -5.43 4.56 -13.30
N VAL A 121 -5.92 4.09 -12.16
CA VAL A 121 -7.07 3.18 -12.13
C VAL A 121 -8.31 3.98 -12.49
N LYS A 122 -9.15 3.43 -13.37
CA LYS A 122 -10.41 4.05 -13.74
C LYS A 122 -11.37 3.87 -12.57
N SER A 123 -11.83 4.97 -11.98
CA SER A 123 -12.93 4.97 -11.02
C SER A 123 -14.22 4.69 -11.80
N GLY A 124 -14.74 3.47 -11.71
CA GLY A 124 -16.08 3.13 -12.16
C GLY A 124 -17.07 3.86 -11.27
N GLY A 125 -17.89 4.70 -11.89
CA GLY A 125 -19.03 5.29 -11.18
C GLY A 125 -19.97 4.18 -10.76
N SER A 126 -19.98 3.85 -9.47
CA SER A 126 -21.10 3.17 -8.84
C SER A 126 -22.18 4.24 -8.59
N ASP A 127 -23.22 4.23 -9.42
CA ASP A 127 -24.51 4.89 -9.17
C ASP A 127 -25.15 4.47 -7.84
#